data_AF-A0A821LCZ4-F1
#
_entry.id   AF-A0A821LCZ4-F1
#
_cell.length_a   1.000
_cell.length_b   1.000
_cell.length_c   1.000
_cell.angle_alpha   90.00
_cell.angle_beta   90.00
_cell.angle_gamma   90.00
#
_symmetry.space_group_name_H-M   'P 1'
#
loop_
_entity.id
_entity.type
_entity.pdbx_description
1 polymer ?
#
loop_
_entity_poly.entity_id
_entity_poly.type
_entity_poly.pdbx_seq_one_letter_code
_entity_poly.pdbx_strand_id
1 'polypeptide(L)'
;QLFLLFQDATHLVTKWRNRLLSSTAELRLGKQLISINHLYDIIDNETYTKLDHGLTKSDVNPKDRQNFSSCLKLTSIDLFKILNNNVATRGTLIYLQILKLIVVAFIEKKTPVAEQCCICNKKFYL
;
A
#
# COMPACT_ATOMS: atom_id res chain seq x y z
N GLN A 1 -31.07 -2.02 18.63
CA GLN A 1 -30.05 -1.03 18.23
C GLN A 1 -28.92 -1.77 17.54
N LEU A 2 -28.64 -1.47 16.28
CA LEU A 2 -27.59 -2.14 15.51
C LEU A 2 -26.25 -1.46 15.84
N PHE A 3 -25.32 -2.18 16.47
CA PHE A 3 -23.97 -1.67 16.74
C PHE A 3 -23.06 -2.07 15.59
N LEU A 4 -22.62 -1.09 14.81
CA LEU A 4 -21.59 -1.28 13.80
C LEU A 4 -20.22 -1.03 14.44
N LEU A 5 -19.39 -2.06 14.52
CA LEU A 5 -18.02 -1.97 15.00
C LEU A 5 -17.07 -1.99 13.80
N PHE A 6 -16.51 -0.84 13.47
CA PHE A 6 -15.49 -0.73 12.42
C PHE A 6 -14.10 -0.72 13.02
N GLN A 7 -13.18 -1.43 12.38
CA GLN A 7 -11.77 -1.26 12.67
C GLN A 7 -11.31 0.09 12.12
N ASP A 8 -10.42 0.77 12.85
CA ASP A 8 -9.82 2.02 12.39
C ASP A 8 -9.15 1.86 11.02
N ALA A 9 -9.55 2.70 10.07
CA ALA A 9 -9.07 2.71 8.69
C ALA A 9 -7.56 2.97 8.60
N THR A 10 -7.02 3.83 9.46
CA THR A 10 -5.58 4.11 9.58
C THR A 10 -4.83 2.85 10.00
N HIS A 11 -5.39 2.10 10.95
CA HIS A 11 -4.85 0.80 11.37
C HIS A 11 -4.93 -0.26 10.26
N LEU A 12 -5.98 -0.24 9.42
CA LEU A 12 -6.07 -1.12 8.26
C LEU A 12 -4.96 -0.84 7.23
N VAL A 13 -4.78 0.43 6.86
CA VAL A 13 -3.77 0.88 5.89
C VAL A 13 -2.35 0.58 6.40
N THR A 14 -2.06 0.89 7.66
CA THR A 14 -0.75 0.60 8.26
C THR A 14 -0.49 -0.90 8.39
N LYS A 15 -1.49 -1.74 8.69
CA LYS A 15 -1.36 -3.21 8.61
C LYS A 15 -0.99 -3.68 7.21
N TRP A 16 -1.61 -3.11 6.17
CA TRP A 16 -1.31 -3.45 4.78
C TRP A 16 0.13 -3.11 4.39
N ARG A 17 0.62 -1.92 4.77
CA ARG A 17 2.04 -1.55 4.62
C ARG A 17 2.95 -2.49 5.41
N ASN A 18 2.64 -2.75 6.68
CA ASN A 18 3.48 -3.60 7.54
C ASN A 18 3.56 -5.03 7.00
N ARG A 19 2.53 -5.52 6.31
CA ARG A 19 2.56 -6.80 5.62
C ARG A 19 3.55 -6.82 4.46
N LEU A 20 3.67 -5.72 3.69
CA LEU A 20 4.68 -5.57 2.64
C LEU A 20 6.11 -5.55 3.20
N LEU A 21 6.30 -4.93 4.36
CA LEU A 21 7.61 -4.80 5.01
C LEU A 21 8.01 -6.04 5.85
N SER A 22 7.09 -6.98 6.04
CA SER A 22 7.31 -8.16 6.86
C SER A 22 8.09 -9.22 6.06
N SER A 23 9.16 -9.73 6.64
CA SER A 23 9.92 -10.88 6.11
C SER A 23 9.31 -12.24 6.48
N THR A 24 8.17 -12.25 7.20
CA THR A 24 7.65 -13.46 7.83
C THR A 24 7.04 -14.45 6.84
N ALA A 25 6.55 -13.99 5.69
CA ALA A 25 6.04 -14.89 4.65
C ALA A 25 6.14 -14.24 3.27
N GLU A 26 6.32 -15.08 2.25
CA GLU A 26 6.28 -14.63 0.88
C GLU A 26 4.90 -14.06 0.53
N LEU A 27 4.92 -12.91 -0.13
CA LEU A 27 3.72 -12.23 -0.58
C LEU A 27 3.62 -12.39 -2.10
N ARG A 28 2.56 -13.03 -2.58
CA ARG A 28 2.34 -13.31 -4.00
C ARG A 28 0.95 -12.89 -4.42
N LEU A 29 0.83 -12.35 -5.63
CA LEU A 29 -0.43 -12.10 -6.31
C LEU A 29 -0.46 -12.95 -7.58
N GLY A 30 -1.20 -14.06 -7.54
CA GLY A 30 -1.17 -15.07 -8.59
C GLY A 30 0.25 -15.61 -8.80
N LYS A 31 0.81 -15.38 -10.00
CA LYS A 31 2.18 -15.80 -10.35
C LYS A 31 3.24 -14.74 -10.05
N GLN A 32 2.86 -13.54 -9.63
CA GLN A 32 3.80 -12.44 -9.40
C GLN A 32 4.23 -12.37 -7.95
N LEU A 33 5.54 -12.24 -7.72
CA LEU A 33 6.11 -12.00 -6.41
C LEU A 33 6.01 -10.52 -6.06
N ILE A 34 5.59 -10.23 -4.83
CA ILE A 34 5.62 -8.90 -4.26
C ILE A 34 6.82 -8.83 -3.33
N SER A 35 7.70 -7.87 -3.58
CA SER A 35 8.89 -7.65 -2.75
C SER A 35 9.04 -6.18 -2.43
N ILE A 36 9.49 -5.92 -1.21
CA ILE A 36 9.96 -4.61 -0.75
C ILE A 36 11.30 -4.23 -1.39
N ASN A 37 12.09 -5.21 -1.83
CA ASN A 37 13.38 -4.97 -2.48
C ASN A 37 13.20 -4.11 -3.73
N HIS A 38 12.11 -4.28 -4.47
CA HIS A 38 11.76 -3.42 -5.60
C HIS A 38 11.69 -1.92 -5.25
N LEU A 39 11.32 -1.57 -4.01
CA LEU A 39 11.30 -0.18 -3.56
C LEU A 39 12.69 0.28 -3.09
N TYR A 40 13.46 -0.60 -2.45
CA TYR A 40 14.86 -0.31 -2.14
C TYR A 40 15.68 -0.07 -3.41
N ASP A 41 15.49 -0.89 -4.45
CA ASP A 41 16.15 -0.77 -5.74
C ASP A 41 15.84 0.55 -6.45
N ILE A 42 14.67 1.16 -6.19
CA ILE A 42 14.31 2.49 -6.70
C ILE A 42 14.96 3.59 -5.86
N ILE A 43 14.94 3.46 -4.54
CA ILE A 43 15.50 4.46 -3.62
C ILE A 43 17.02 4.56 -3.75
N ASP A 44 17.69 3.43 -3.98
CA ASP A 44 19.15 3.34 -4.11
C ASP A 44 19.61 3.42 -5.58
N ASN A 45 18.71 3.62 -6.55
CA ASN A 45 19.06 3.76 -7.95
C ASN A 45 19.69 5.14 -8.25
N GLU A 46 20.77 5.18 -9.04
CA GLU A 46 21.35 6.45 -9.51
C GLU A 46 20.49 7.15 -10.58
N THR A 47 19.61 6.41 -11.25
CA THR A 47 18.76 6.93 -12.34
C THR A 47 17.61 7.80 -11.84
N TYR A 48 17.13 7.56 -10.61
CA TYR A 48 15.96 8.22 -10.05
C TYR A 48 16.36 9.02 -8.83
N THR A 49 15.93 10.28 -8.76
CA THR A 49 16.14 11.12 -7.59
C THR A 49 14.96 11.03 -6.64
N LYS A 50 15.17 11.45 -5.39
CA LYS A 50 14.09 11.57 -4.38
C LYS A 50 12.90 12.40 -4.87
N LEU A 51 13.11 13.37 -5.77
CA LEU A 51 12.04 14.18 -6.32
C LEU A 51 11.15 13.39 -7.29
N ASP A 52 11.70 12.38 -7.96
CA ASP A 52 10.98 11.56 -8.93
C ASP A 52 10.08 10.53 -8.23
N HIS A 53 10.60 9.87 -7.19
CA HIS A 53 9.88 8.79 -6.50
C HIS A 53 9.23 9.20 -5.16
N GLY A 54 9.71 10.28 -4.51
CA GLY A 54 9.12 10.83 -3.29
C GLY A 54 9.35 10.01 -2.01
N LEU A 55 10.17 8.96 -2.05
CA LEU A 55 10.43 8.05 -0.93
C LEU A 55 11.76 8.33 -0.24
N THR A 56 11.84 8.02 1.06
CA THR A 56 13.11 7.94 1.81
C THR A 56 13.27 6.56 2.46
N LYS A 57 14.50 6.19 2.85
CA LYS A 57 14.76 4.92 3.56
C LYS A 57 13.94 4.73 4.83
N SER A 58 13.59 5.83 5.50
CA SER A 58 12.67 5.82 6.65
C SER A 58 11.25 5.39 6.29
N ASP A 59 10.77 5.67 5.07
CA ASP A 59 9.40 5.35 4.65
C ASP A 59 9.18 3.84 4.45
N VAL A 60 10.25 3.11 4.16
CA VAL A 60 10.28 1.64 4.01
C VAL A 60 10.87 0.93 5.23
N ASN A 61 11.06 1.65 6.35
CA ASN A 61 11.61 1.05 7.57
C ASN A 61 10.55 0.21 8.32
N PRO A 62 10.77 -1.10 8.56
CA PRO A 62 9.82 -1.97 9.26
C PRO A 62 9.69 -1.69 10.77
N LYS A 63 10.63 -0.93 11.37
CA LYS A 63 10.60 -0.60 12.81
C LYS A 63 9.44 0.34 13.14
N ASP A 64 9.13 1.28 12.25
CA ASP A 64 8.04 2.24 12.44
C ASP A 64 6.73 1.68 11.88
N ARG A 65 5.99 0.98 12.74
CA ARG A 65 4.75 0.27 12.38
C ARG A 65 3.51 1.17 12.32
N GLN A 66 3.60 2.40 12.83
CA GLN A 66 2.47 3.34 12.91
C GLN A 66 2.56 4.46 11.88
N ASN A 67 3.54 4.42 10.98
CA ASN A 67 3.75 5.46 9.98
C ASN A 67 2.70 5.45 8.86
N PHE A 68 1.59 6.14 9.11
CA PHE A 68 0.57 6.36 8.10
C PHE A 68 1.06 7.28 6.97
N SER A 69 1.93 8.26 7.29
CA SER A 69 2.44 9.20 6.28
C SER A 69 3.22 8.50 5.16
N SER A 70 4.00 7.49 5.51
CA SER A 70 4.71 6.65 4.53
C SER A 70 3.74 5.83 3.68
N CYS A 71 2.59 5.41 4.21
CA CYS A 71 1.57 4.71 3.43
C CYS A 71 1.05 5.59 2.29
N LEU A 72 0.81 6.88 2.55
CA LEU A 72 0.36 7.83 1.53
C LEU A 72 1.42 8.03 0.44
N LYS A 73 2.69 8.17 0.83
CA LYS A 73 3.80 8.29 -0.13
C LYS A 73 3.97 7.05 -1.02
N LEU A 74 3.78 5.85 -0.46
CA LEU A 74 3.80 4.59 -1.21
C LEU A 74 2.66 4.46 -2.23
N THR A 75 1.62 5.29 -2.10
CA THR A 75 0.49 5.35 -3.05
C THR A 75 0.60 6.49 -4.06
N SER A 76 1.77 7.14 -4.15
CA SER A 76 2.01 8.23 -5.10
C SER A 76 1.95 7.73 -6.55
N ILE A 77 1.43 8.58 -7.44
CA ILE A 77 1.28 8.25 -8.86
C ILE A 77 2.65 8.18 -9.53
N ASP A 78 3.62 8.98 -9.10
CA ASP A 78 4.94 9.03 -9.71
C ASP A 78 5.75 7.77 -9.42
N LEU A 79 5.63 7.21 -8.21
CA LEU A 79 6.18 5.89 -7.90
C LEU A 79 5.57 4.79 -8.80
N PHE A 80 4.27 4.88 -9.09
CA PHE A 80 3.61 3.89 -9.96
C PHE A 80 4.12 3.93 -11.39
N LYS A 81 4.39 5.13 -11.93
CA LYS A 81 4.99 5.28 -13.27
C LYS A 81 6.35 4.60 -13.33
N ILE A 82 7.20 4.80 -12.32
CA ILE A 82 8.53 4.19 -12.24
C ILE A 82 8.42 2.65 -12.15
N LEU A 83 7.56 2.15 -11.27
CA LEU A 83 7.33 0.71 -11.11
C LEU A 83 6.70 0.05 -12.35
N ASN A 84 5.98 0.80 -13.18
CA ASN A 84 5.38 0.27 -14.39
C ASN A 84 6.39 0.07 -15.55
N ASN A 85 7.57 0.68 -15.46
CA ASN A 85 8.61 0.53 -16.48
C ASN A 85 9.30 -0.85 -16.42
N ASN A 86 9.19 -1.58 -15.31
CA ASN A 86 9.80 -2.90 -15.13
C ASN A 86 8.72 -3.99 -14.96
N VAL A 87 8.86 -5.09 -15.70
CA VAL A 87 7.91 -6.21 -15.66
C VAL A 87 7.99 -6.97 -14.34
N ALA A 88 9.18 -7.05 -13.72
CA ALA A 88 9.40 -7.76 -12.46
C ALA A 88 8.69 -7.09 -11.27
N THR A 89 8.52 -5.76 -11.32
CA THR A 89 7.92 -4.96 -10.26
C THR A 89 6.40 -4.89 -10.34
N ARG A 90 5.79 -5.52 -11.35
CA ARG A 90 4.34 -5.45 -11.62
C ARG A 90 3.50 -6.00 -10.47
N GLY A 91 3.96 -7.03 -9.77
CA GLY A 91 3.28 -7.56 -8.58
C GLY A 91 3.20 -6.51 -7.47
N THR A 92 4.34 -5.87 -7.16
CA THR A 92 4.40 -4.78 -6.18
C THR A 92 3.55 -3.58 -6.61
N LEU A 93 3.55 -3.22 -7.90
CA LEU A 93 2.70 -2.14 -8.42
C LEU A 93 1.21 -2.40 -8.14
N ILE A 94 0.70 -3.59 -8.50
CA ILE A 94 -0.71 -3.95 -8.27
C ILE A 94 -1.02 -3.91 -6.77
N TYR A 95 -0.12 -4.42 -5.93
CA TYR A 95 -0.29 -4.40 -4.48
C TYR A 95 -0.41 -2.98 -3.92
N LEU A 96 0.40 -2.04 -4.40
CA LEU A 96 0.33 -0.64 -4.00
C LEU A 96 -0.89 0.09 -4.59
N GLN A 97 -1.36 -0.30 -5.79
CA GLN A 97 -2.61 0.21 -6.34
C GLN A 97 -3.81 -0.22 -5.48
N ILE A 98 -3.83 -1.47 -5.01
CA ILE A 98 -4.85 -1.93 -4.05
C ILE A 98 -4.78 -1.11 -2.76
N LEU A 99 -3.57 -0.86 -2.23
CA LEU A 99 -3.39 0.01 -1.07
C LEU A 99 -3.97 1.41 -1.30
N LYS A 100 -3.74 2.00 -2.48
CA LYS A 100 -4.32 3.30 -2.85
C LYS A 100 -5.85 3.26 -2.85
N LEU A 101 -6.45 2.22 -3.42
CA LEU A 101 -7.91 2.06 -3.42
C LEU A 101 -8.47 1.91 -2.01
N ILE A 102 -7.77 1.19 -1.11
CA ILE A 102 -8.15 1.09 0.31
C ILE A 102 -8.09 2.45 0.98
N VAL A 103 -7.02 3.23 0.76
CA VAL A 103 -6.88 4.59 1.30
C VAL A 103 -8.05 5.47 0.81
N VAL A 104 -8.35 5.46 -0.49
CA VAL A 104 -9.45 6.25 -1.05
C VAL A 104 -10.79 5.81 -0.45
N ALA A 105 -11.07 4.52 -0.38
CA ALA A 105 -12.36 4.01 0.09
C ALA A 105 -12.63 4.28 1.59
N PHE A 106 -11.59 4.16 2.44
CA PHE A 106 -11.77 4.18 3.89
C PHE A 106 -11.28 5.47 4.57
N ILE A 107 -10.37 6.24 3.95
CA ILE A 107 -9.80 7.45 4.55
C ILE A 107 -10.36 8.72 3.91
N GLU A 108 -10.60 8.73 2.59
CA GLU A 108 -11.11 9.95 1.95
C GLU A 108 -12.56 10.21 2.37
N LYS A 109 -12.79 11.40 2.94
CA LYS A 109 -14.08 11.83 3.53
C LYS A 109 -15.23 11.97 2.52
N LYS A 110 -14.98 11.70 1.24
CA LYS A 110 -16.01 11.75 0.19
C LYS A 110 -16.86 10.49 0.14
N THR A 111 -16.42 9.38 0.74
CA THR A 111 -17.20 8.14 0.76
C THR A 111 -18.21 8.18 1.91
N PRO A 112 -19.52 8.10 1.65
CA PRO A 112 -20.54 8.01 2.69
C PRO A 112 -20.29 6.79 3.59
N VAL A 113 -20.55 6.92 4.89
CA VAL A 113 -20.40 5.81 5.87
C VAL A 113 -21.18 4.55 5.43
N ALA A 114 -22.34 4.73 4.78
CA ALA A 114 -23.14 3.64 4.24
C ALA A 114 -22.43 2.85 3.12
N GLU A 115 -21.64 3.52 2.28
CA GLU A 115 -20.87 2.85 1.21
C GLU A 115 -19.66 2.11 1.77
N GLN A 116 -19.00 2.66 2.80
CA GLN A 116 -17.93 1.97 3.53
C GLN A 116 -18.44 0.67 4.19
N CYS A 117 -19.68 0.66 4.69
CA CYS A 117 -20.33 -0.54 5.23
C CYS A 117 -20.49 -1.65 4.18
N CYS A 118 -20.85 -1.30 2.95
CA CYS A 118 -21.02 -2.26 1.86
C CYS A 118 -19.71 -2.90 1.43
N ILE A 119 -18.58 -2.17 1.51
CA ILE A 119 -17.24 -2.69 1.20
C ILE A 119 -16.80 -3.70 2.28
N CYS A 120 -17.04 -3.42 3.56
CA CYS A 120 -16.71 -4.35 4.65
C CYS A 120 -17.56 -5.64 4.67
N ASN A 121 -18.81 -5.59 4.22
CA ASN A 121 -19.71 -6.76 4.24
C ASN A 121 -19.60 -7.65 2.99
N LYS A 122 -18.96 -7.20 1.92
CA LYS A 122 -18.55 -8.09 0.85
C LYS A 122 -17.34 -8.87 1.33
N LYS A 123 -17.58 -10.09 1.83
CA LYS A 123 -16.55 -11.13 1.81
C LYS A 123 -16.04 -11.20 0.36
N PHE A 124 -14.83 -10.70 0.14
CA PHE A 124 -14.10 -10.95 -1.09
C PHE A 124 -13.80 -12.45 -1.11
N TYR A 125 -14.74 -13.23 -1.66
CA TYR A 125 -14.45 -14.56 -2.15
C TYR A 125 -13.60 -14.37 -3.40
N LEU A 126 -12.27 -14.36 -3.19
CA LEU A 126 -11.28 -14.70 -4.20
C LEU A 126 -11.16 -16.22 -4.29
#